data_AF-A0A2J4XXB3-F1
#
_entry.id   AF-A0A2J4XXB3-F1
#
_cell.length_a   1.000
_cell.length_b   1.000
_cell.length_c   1.000
_cell.angle_alpha   90.00
_cell.angle_beta   90.00
_cell.angle_gamma   90.00
#
_symmetry.space_group_name_H-M   'P 1'
#
loop_
_entity.id
_entity.type
_entity.pdbx_description
1 polymer ?
#
loop_
_entity_poly.entity_id
_entity_poly.type
_entity_poly.pdbx_seq_one_letter_code
_entity_poly.pdbx_strand_id
1 'polypeptide(L)'
;MRIGMRLLMGYFLIVAIAAWFVLSIFVQEIKPGVRRATEGTLIDTATLLAELAREDLLSADPQHGRLAQAFQTLHRQPINANIAGINKVRNEYHVYMTDAQGKVVFDSADSALGQDYSRWNDVWLTLRGQYG
;
A
#
# COMPACT_ATOMS: atom_id res chain seq x y z
N MET A 1 -30.84 -35.26 -37.08
CA MET A 1 -29.88 -35.13 -35.96
C MET A 1 -28.66 -34.24 -36.20
N ARG A 2 -28.40 -33.70 -37.42
CA ARG A 2 -27.22 -32.85 -37.69
C ARG A 2 -27.42 -31.34 -37.45
N ILE A 3 -28.66 -30.84 -37.58
CA ILE A 3 -28.95 -29.40 -37.45
C ILE A 3 -28.94 -28.94 -35.98
N GLY A 4 -29.55 -29.71 -35.08
CA GLY A 4 -29.60 -29.38 -33.64
C GLY A 4 -28.22 -29.38 -33.00
N MET A 5 -27.34 -30.32 -33.38
CA MET A 5 -25.96 -30.37 -32.88
C MET A 5 -25.13 -29.16 -33.35
N ARG A 6 -25.32 -28.71 -34.59
CA ARG A 6 -24.66 -27.50 -35.13
C ARG A 6 -25.13 -26.23 -34.44
N LEU A 7 -26.43 -26.13 -34.16
CA LEU A 7 -27.03 -25.03 -33.40
C LEU A 7 -26.51 -25.00 -31.96
N LEU A 8 -26.43 -26.16 -31.31
CA LEU A 8 -25.89 -26.28 -29.96
C LEU A 8 -24.40 -25.92 -29.92
N MET A 9 -23.61 -26.36 -30.91
CA MET A 9 -22.20 -25.96 -31.03
C MET A 9 -22.03 -24.45 -31.22
N GLY A 10 -22.85 -23.83 -32.08
CA GLY A 10 -22.81 -22.38 -32.30
C GLY A 10 -23.15 -21.59 -31.03
N TYR A 11 -24.21 -22.00 -30.33
CA TYR A 11 -24.58 -21.42 -29.05
C TYR A 11 -23.48 -21.61 -28.00
N PHE A 12 -22.96 -22.82 -27.86
CA PHE A 12 -21.88 -23.14 -26.92
C PHE A 12 -20.63 -22.31 -27.20
N LEU A 13 -20.27 -22.11 -28.47
CA LEU A 13 -19.13 -21.29 -28.86
C LEU A 13 -19.32 -19.83 -28.42
N ILE A 14 -20.52 -19.26 -28.65
CA ILE A 14 -20.82 -17.88 -28.22
C ILE A 14 -20.73 -17.76 -26.69
N VAL A 15 -21.31 -18.72 -25.95
CA VAL A 15 -21.26 -18.72 -24.48
C VAL A 15 -19.83 -18.87 -23.97
N ALA A 16 -19.03 -19.75 -24.58
CA ALA A 16 -17.63 -19.95 -24.20
C ALA A 16 -16.79 -18.68 -24.43
N ILE A 17 -16.99 -18.00 -25.56
CA ILE A 17 -16.34 -16.72 -25.86
C ILE A 17 -16.78 -15.64 -24.86
N ALA A 18 -18.08 -15.53 -24.58
CA ALA A 18 -18.59 -14.57 -23.61
C ALA A 18 -18.02 -14.81 -22.20
N ALA A 19 -18.00 -16.07 -21.74
CA ALA A 19 -17.42 -16.44 -20.45
C ALA A 19 -15.92 -16.13 -20.39
N TRP A 20 -15.19 -16.40 -21.48
CA TRP A 20 -13.77 -16.04 -21.61
C TRP A 20 -13.57 -14.54 -21.48
N PHE A 21 -14.35 -13.72 -22.20
CA PHE A 21 -14.26 -12.26 -22.15
C PHE A 21 -14.53 -11.71 -20.75
N VAL A 22 -15.58 -12.20 -20.08
CA VAL A 22 -15.91 -11.78 -18.71
C VAL A 22 -14.73 -12.09 -17.79
N LEU A 23 -14.19 -13.30 -17.85
CA LEU A 23 -13.07 -13.69 -17.00
C LEU A 23 -11.81 -12.86 -17.30
N SER A 24 -11.51 -12.62 -18.59
CA SER A 24 -10.32 -11.87 -18.98
C SER A 24 -10.38 -10.41 -18.55
N ILE A 25 -11.52 -9.74 -18.79
CA ILE A 25 -11.70 -8.32 -18.40
C ILE A 25 -11.66 -8.18 -16.88
N PHE A 26 -12.33 -9.09 -16.17
CA PHE A 26 -12.39 -9.04 -14.71
C PHE A 26 -11.00 -9.16 -14.06
N VAL A 27 -10.16 -10.09 -14.54
CA VAL A 27 -8.78 -10.24 -14.04
C VAL A 27 -7.91 -9.04 -14.41
N GLN A 28 -8.10 -8.49 -15.61
CA GLN A 28 -7.37 -7.33 -16.10
C GLN A 28 -7.71 -6.05 -15.36
N GLU A 29 -8.91 -5.88 -14.81
CA GLU A 29 -9.30 -4.64 -14.12
C GLU A 29 -9.13 -4.69 -12.60
N ILE A 30 -9.40 -5.83 -11.96
CA ILE A 30 -9.40 -5.88 -10.49
C ILE A 30 -8.01 -5.72 -9.90
N LYS A 31 -7.04 -6.49 -10.39
CA LYS A 31 -5.67 -6.44 -9.87
C LYS A 31 -5.06 -5.04 -9.99
N PRO A 32 -5.03 -4.41 -11.18
CA PRO A 32 -4.49 -3.07 -11.28
C PRO A 32 -5.39 -2.02 -10.62
N GLY A 33 -6.71 -2.23 -10.53
CA GLY A 33 -7.61 -1.33 -9.82
C GLY A 33 -7.29 -1.25 -8.33
N VAL A 34 -7.20 -2.40 -7.66
CA VAL A 34 -6.85 -2.47 -6.23
C VAL A 34 -5.44 -1.94 -5.99
N ARG A 35 -4.49 -2.31 -6.86
CA ARG A 35 -3.11 -1.82 -6.79
C ARG A 35 -3.05 -0.30 -6.86
N ARG A 36 -3.68 0.32 -7.87
CA ARG A 36 -3.72 1.78 -8.03
C ARG A 36 -4.35 2.49 -6.84
N ALA A 37 -5.45 1.97 -6.31
CA ALA A 37 -6.12 2.55 -5.15
C ALA A 37 -5.25 2.49 -3.88
N THR A 38 -4.54 1.37 -3.69
CA THR A 38 -3.66 1.16 -2.55
C THR A 38 -2.39 2.00 -2.67
N GLU A 39 -1.71 1.96 -3.82
CA GLU A 39 -0.52 2.78 -4.11
C GLU A 39 -0.83 4.27 -4.00
N GLY A 40 -1.97 4.73 -4.55
CA GLY A 40 -2.39 6.13 -4.42
C GLY A 40 -2.57 6.56 -2.96
N THR A 41 -3.26 5.75 -2.17
CA THR A 41 -3.46 6.03 -0.73
C THR A 41 -2.12 6.03 0.03
N LEU A 42 -1.20 5.12 -0.31
CA LEU A 42 0.13 5.07 0.30
C LEU A 42 0.96 6.32 -0.04
N ILE A 43 0.94 6.78 -1.29
CA ILE A 43 1.66 7.99 -1.72
C ILE A 43 1.11 9.23 -1.00
N ASP A 44 -0.21 9.38 -0.98
CA ASP A 44 -0.86 10.52 -0.31
C ASP A 44 -0.55 10.53 1.19
N THR A 45 -0.55 9.35 1.82
CA THR A 45 -0.20 9.21 3.23
C THR A 45 1.28 9.51 3.46
N ALA A 46 2.19 8.99 2.63
CA ALA A 46 3.63 9.20 2.77
C ALA A 46 4.02 10.67 2.59
N THR A 47 3.45 11.35 1.61
CA THR A 47 3.70 12.79 1.37
C THR A 47 3.14 13.67 2.47
N LEU A 48 1.94 13.36 2.99
CA LEU A 48 1.38 14.04 4.16
C LEU A 48 2.25 13.85 5.40
N LEU A 49 2.66 12.60 5.68
CA LEU A 49 3.52 12.28 6.81
C LEU A 49 4.90 12.94 6.67
N ALA A 50 5.44 13.06 5.46
CA ALA A 50 6.71 13.76 5.23
C ALA A 50 6.63 15.24 5.61
N GLU A 51 5.52 15.92 5.30
CA GLU A 51 5.33 17.33 5.69
C GLU A 51 5.19 17.48 7.21
N LEU A 52 4.45 16.58 7.86
CA LEU A 52 4.31 16.56 9.33
C LEU A 52 5.62 16.21 10.03
N ALA A 53 6.41 15.30 9.46
CA ALA A 53 7.71 14.86 9.96
C ALA A 53 8.79 15.92 9.81
N ARG A 54 8.62 16.91 8.94
CA ARG A 54 9.70 17.83 8.57
C ARG A 54 10.30 18.55 9.77
N GLU A 55 9.46 19.05 10.68
CA GLU A 55 9.91 19.72 11.89
C GLU A 55 10.62 18.77 12.84
N ASP A 56 10.10 17.54 13.01
CA ASP A 56 10.68 16.52 13.87
C ASP A 56 12.03 16.03 13.33
N LEU A 57 12.18 15.88 12.01
CA LEU A 57 13.41 15.44 11.35
C LEU A 57 14.52 16.49 11.42
N LEU A 58 14.15 17.77 11.40
CA LEU A 58 15.09 18.90 11.57
C LEU A 58 15.45 19.15 13.04
N SER A 59 14.69 18.56 13.97
CA SER A 59 14.97 18.66 15.40
C SER A 59 16.17 17.77 15.79
N ALA A 60 16.73 18.01 16.98
CA ALA A 60 17.84 17.21 17.49
C ALA A 60 17.44 15.76 17.85
N ASP A 61 16.14 15.46 17.94
CA ASP A 61 15.64 14.14 18.36
C ASP A 61 14.39 13.71 17.56
N PRO A 62 14.58 13.16 16.34
CA PRO A 62 13.50 12.66 15.50
C PRO A 62 12.73 11.48 16.14
N GLN A 63 13.33 10.77 17.10
CA GLN A 63 12.71 9.61 17.75
C GLN A 63 11.65 10.00 18.77
N HIS A 64 11.78 11.20 19.36
CA HIS A 64 10.82 11.72 20.33
C HIS A 64 9.99 12.88 19.79
N GLY A 65 9.99 13.08 18.47
CA GLY A 65 9.17 14.04 17.76
C GLY A 65 7.66 13.81 17.92
N ARG A 66 6.85 14.79 17.52
CA ARG A 66 5.38 14.71 17.58
C ARG A 66 4.82 13.53 16.79
N LEU A 67 5.38 13.28 15.60
CA LEU A 67 4.98 12.17 14.74
C LEU A 67 5.29 10.83 15.39
N ALA A 68 6.48 10.67 15.98
CA ALA A 68 6.86 9.46 16.71
C ALA A 68 5.89 9.16 17.87
N GLN A 69 5.58 10.18 18.68
CA GLN A 69 4.61 10.06 19.77
C GLN A 69 3.20 9.72 19.27
N ALA A 70 2.79 10.29 18.15
CA ALA A 70 1.50 10.00 17.52
C ALA A 70 1.41 8.53 17.10
N PHE A 71 2.45 7.97 16.46
CA PHE A 71 2.48 6.56 16.06
C PHE A 71 2.52 5.60 17.26
N GLN A 72 3.27 5.94 18.32
CA GLN A 72 3.26 5.16 19.56
C GLN A 72 1.87 5.13 20.21
N THR A 73 1.15 6.26 20.17
CA THR A 73 -0.22 6.36 20.68
C THR A 73 -1.20 5.57 19.80
N LEU A 74 -1.08 5.72 18.48
CA LEU A 74 -1.93 5.07 17.48
C LEU A 74 -1.81 3.54 17.54
N HIS A 75 -0.60 3.02 17.76
CA HIS A 75 -0.37 1.58 17.91
C HIS A 75 -1.06 1.00 19.16
N ARG A 76 -1.22 1.81 20.22
CA ARG A 76 -1.84 1.40 21.49
C ARG A 76 -3.36 1.57 21.50
N GLN A 77 -3.94 2.36 20.60
CA GLN A 77 -5.38 2.58 20.54
C GLN A 77 -6.09 1.42 19.84
N PRO A 78 -6.97 0.66 20.52
CA PRO A 78 -7.74 -0.37 19.87
C PRO A 78 -8.73 0.29 18.91
N ILE A 79 -8.76 -0.22 17.69
CA ILE A 79 -9.82 0.07 16.73
C ILE A 79 -10.89 -1.00 16.94
N ASN A 80 -12.17 -0.67 16.84
CA ASN A 80 -13.22 -1.68 16.82
C ASN A 80 -14.18 -1.36 15.68
N ALA A 81 -13.74 -1.66 14.47
CA ALA A 81 -14.51 -1.40 13.25
C ALA A 81 -14.72 -2.71 12.48
N ASN A 82 -15.96 -2.96 12.08
CA ASN A 82 -16.28 -4.03 11.12
C ASN A 82 -16.34 -3.42 9.72
N ILE A 83 -15.38 -3.79 8.88
CA ILE A 83 -15.27 -3.32 7.50
C ILE A 83 -15.54 -4.51 6.59
N ALA A 84 -16.75 -4.56 6.01
CA ALA A 84 -17.17 -5.62 5.09
C ALA A 84 -16.93 -7.06 5.65
N GLY A 85 -17.16 -7.28 6.94
CA GLY A 85 -16.95 -8.57 7.61
C GLY A 85 -15.55 -8.76 8.21
N ILE A 86 -14.63 -7.83 8.01
CA ILE A 86 -13.30 -7.84 8.64
C ILE A 86 -13.34 -6.97 9.90
N ASN A 87 -13.10 -7.59 11.06
CA ASN A 87 -12.99 -6.89 12.32
C ASN A 87 -11.57 -6.31 12.47
N LYS A 88 -11.42 -5.00 12.25
CA LYS A 88 -10.15 -4.30 12.44
C LYS A 88 -10.00 -3.91 13.91
N VAL A 89 -9.06 -4.56 14.59
CA VAL A 89 -8.80 -4.40 16.03
C VAL A 89 -7.65 -3.44 16.37
N ARG A 90 -6.76 -3.20 15.40
CA ARG A 90 -5.58 -2.34 15.56
C ARG A 90 -5.19 -1.67 14.26
N ASN A 91 -4.37 -0.63 14.39
CA ASN A 91 -3.68 -0.06 13.26
C ASN A 91 -2.47 -0.92 12.87
N GLU A 92 -2.22 -1.05 11.57
CA GLU A 92 -1.15 -1.87 10.99
C GLU A 92 -0.17 -1.00 10.18
N TYR A 93 -0.26 0.34 10.29
CA TYR A 93 0.73 1.22 9.68
C TYR A 93 2.12 0.93 10.22
N HIS A 94 3.06 0.74 9.30
CA HIS A 94 4.49 0.70 9.57
C HIS A 94 5.12 1.87 8.83
N VAL A 95 5.68 2.81 9.60
CA VAL A 95 6.28 4.04 9.05
C VAL A 95 7.69 4.16 9.61
N TYR A 96 8.64 4.44 8.73
CA TYR A 96 10.01 4.74 9.09
C TYR A 96 10.46 6.03 8.41
N MET A 97 11.43 6.71 9.00
CA MET A 97 12.03 7.92 8.45
C MET A 97 13.53 7.71 8.29
N THR A 98 14.10 8.22 7.21
CA THR A 98 15.54 8.19 6.96
C THR A 98 16.13 9.59 6.92
N ASP A 99 17.42 9.71 7.25
CA ASP A 99 18.20 10.91 6.95
C ASP A 99 18.50 11.03 5.44
N ALA A 100 19.18 12.12 5.06
CA ALA A 100 19.58 12.39 3.68
C ALA A 100 20.58 11.36 3.11
N GLN A 101 21.20 10.55 3.97
CA GLN A 101 22.13 9.49 3.61
C GLN A 101 21.42 8.13 3.49
N GLY A 102 20.14 8.05 3.83
CA GLY A 102 19.34 6.83 3.77
C GLY A 102 19.42 5.98 5.04
N LYS A 103 19.94 6.50 6.16
CA LYS A 103 19.95 5.80 7.44
C LYS A 103 18.65 6.02 8.18
N VAL A 104 18.07 4.97 8.73
CA VAL A 104 16.81 5.04 9.48
C VAL A 104 17.02 5.81 10.79
N VAL A 105 16.32 6.94 10.96
CA VAL A 105 16.34 7.80 12.15
C VAL A 105 15.13 7.59 13.07
N PHE A 106 14.06 7.00 12.55
CA PHE A 106 12.86 6.62 13.28
C PHE A 106 12.21 5.40 12.62
N ASP A 107 11.66 4.49 13.42
CA ASP A 107 10.87 3.36 12.96
C ASP A 107 9.71 3.13 13.95
N SER A 108 8.46 3.15 13.46
CA SER A 108 7.28 2.93 14.30
C SER A 108 7.21 1.52 14.91
N ALA A 109 7.98 0.57 14.40
CA ALA A 109 8.11 -0.79 14.93
C ALA A 109 9.38 -1.01 15.77
N ASP A 110 10.21 0.03 15.95
CA ASP A 110 11.50 -0.02 16.68
C ASP A 110 12.46 -1.14 16.21
N SER A 111 12.34 -1.57 14.95
CA SER A 111 13.07 -2.72 14.40
C SER A 111 14.27 -2.34 13.54
N ALA A 112 14.17 -1.21 12.84
CA ALA A 112 15.10 -0.79 11.80
C ALA A 112 15.98 0.40 12.21
N LEU A 113 15.85 0.88 13.45
CA LEU A 113 16.53 2.10 13.89
C LEU A 113 18.05 2.04 13.68
N GLY A 114 18.59 3.01 12.96
CA GLY A 114 20.02 3.12 12.66
C GLY A 114 20.53 2.24 11.52
N GLN A 115 19.67 1.43 10.88
CA GLN A 115 20.05 0.65 9.70
C GLN A 115 20.23 1.52 8.46
N ASP A 116 21.08 1.08 7.53
CA ASP A 116 21.31 1.76 6.25
C ASP A 116 20.34 1.23 5.19
N TYR A 117 19.36 2.05 4.82
CA TYR A 117 18.37 1.77 3.80
C TYR A 117 18.66 2.53 2.49
N SER A 118 19.83 3.15 2.34
CA SER A 118 20.20 3.93 1.14
C SER A 118 20.10 3.20 -0.20
N ARG A 119 20.08 1.86 -0.17
CA ARG A 119 19.98 0.98 -1.35
C ARG A 119 18.57 0.41 -1.57
N TRP A 120 17.64 0.67 -0.68
CA TRP A 120 16.25 0.25 -0.84
C TRP A 120 15.60 1.12 -1.91
N ASN A 121 14.78 0.52 -2.77
CA ASN A 121 14.26 1.23 -3.95
C ASN A 121 13.45 2.46 -3.57
N ASP A 122 12.61 2.33 -2.54
CA ASP A 122 11.77 3.39 -1.99
C ASP A 122 12.61 4.56 -1.46
N VAL A 123 13.63 4.29 -0.66
CA VAL A 123 14.55 5.32 -0.14
C VAL A 123 15.41 5.91 -1.24
N TRP A 124 16.03 5.08 -2.08
CA TRP A 124 16.97 5.49 -3.12
C TRP A 124 16.32 6.38 -4.18
N LEU A 125 15.10 6.04 -4.61
CA LEU A 125 14.31 6.85 -5.55
C LEU A 125 13.79 8.12 -4.88
N THR A 126 13.26 8.02 -3.66
CA THR A 126 12.70 9.18 -2.94
C THR A 126 13.75 10.25 -2.65
N LEU A 127 14.97 9.85 -2.24
CA LEU A 127 16.10 10.79 -2.05
C LEU A 127 16.51 11.53 -3.33
N ARG A 128 16.10 11.03 -4.51
CA ARG A 128 16.32 11.66 -5.82
C ARG A 128 15.09 12.40 -6.35
N GLY A 129 14.04 12.54 -5.54
CA GLY A 129 12.76 13.14 -5.95
C GLY A 129 11.97 12.28 -6.94
N GLN A 130 12.19 10.97 -6.95
CA GLN A 130 11.49 10.01 -7.80
C GLN A 130 10.52 9.16 -6.96
N TYR A 131 9.50 8.59 -7.62
CA TYR A 131 8.57 7.67 -6.99
C TYR A 131 9.27 6.34 -6.65
N GLY A 132 9.16 5.92 -5.38
CA GLY A 132 9.83 4.79 -4.74
C GLY A 132 9.15 3.43 -4.85
#